data_AF-A0A1Z4JFS3-F1
#
_entry.id   AF-A0A1Z4JFS3-F1
#
_cell.length_a   1.000
_cell.length_b   1.000
_cell.length_c   1.000
_cell.angle_alpha   90.00
_cell.angle_beta   90.00
_cell.angle_gamma   90.00
#
_symmetry.space_group_name_H-M   'P 1'
#
loop_
_entity.id
_entity.type
_entity.pdbx_description
1 polymer ?
#
loop_
_entity_poly.entity_id
_entity_poly.type
_entity_poly.pdbx_seq_one_letter_code
_entity_poly.pdbx_strand_id
1 'polypeptide(L)'
;MNNFSFDELQKKDLLTALGLWLMVEVVSFVLFPSLGLINPGARLRAWFLLSIPFGLGGAALLSMSSRFVATAGYRPQRKLSELIGQFGGWIGLAGILFPFVMVCLEFFSNLNLSK
;
A
#
# COMPACT_ATOMS: atom_id res chain seq x y z
N MET A 1 30.49 7.06 -8.05
CA MET A 1 29.82 7.89 -7.02
C MET A 1 28.33 8.02 -7.34
N ASN A 2 27.51 6.99 -7.08
CA ASN A 2 26.05 7.04 -7.35
C ASN A 2 25.17 6.41 -6.26
N ASN A 3 25.73 5.76 -5.23
CA ASN A 3 24.93 5.03 -4.24
C ASN A 3 24.15 5.96 -3.28
N PHE A 4 24.68 7.14 -3.00
CA PHE A 4 24.08 8.09 -2.05
C PHE A 4 22.72 8.64 -2.52
N SER A 5 22.57 8.88 -3.83
CA SER A 5 21.31 9.38 -4.40
C SER A 5 20.20 8.32 -4.40
N PHE A 6 20.53 7.04 -4.56
CA PHE A 6 19.54 5.97 -4.58
C PHE A 6 19.02 5.62 -3.18
N ASP A 7 19.88 5.67 -2.16
CA ASP A 7 19.48 5.41 -0.77
C ASP A 7 18.54 6.51 -0.23
N GLU A 8 18.77 7.78 -0.59
CA GLU A 8 17.86 8.88 -0.22
C GLU A 8 16.50 8.76 -0.92
N LEU A 9 16.50 8.43 -2.23
CA LEU A 9 15.26 8.18 -2.97
C LEU A 9 14.48 7.01 -2.34
N GLN A 10 15.18 5.93 -1.99
CA GLN A 10 14.60 4.74 -1.39
C GLN A 10 13.95 5.05 -0.03
N LYS A 11 14.65 5.79 0.82
CA LYS A 11 14.13 6.21 2.14
C LYS A 11 12.92 7.14 1.98
N LYS A 12 12.98 8.07 1.03
CA LYS A 12 11.88 9.00 0.76
C LYS A 12 10.64 8.26 0.24
N ASP A 13 10.80 7.32 -0.69
CA ASP A 13 9.70 6.50 -1.21
C ASP A 13 9.12 5.59 -0.13
N LEU A 14 9.96 4.97 0.69
CA LEU A 14 9.51 4.15 1.82
C LEU A 14 8.72 4.98 2.83
N LEU A 15 9.24 6.15 3.23
CA LEU A 15 8.56 7.04 4.17
C LEU A 15 7.24 7.58 3.60
N THR A 16 7.21 7.89 2.31
CA THR A 16 6.00 8.33 1.61
C THR A 16 4.97 7.21 1.56
N ALA A 17 5.40 5.98 1.24
CA ALA A 17 4.55 4.79 1.20
C ALA A 17 3.98 4.44 2.59
N LEU A 18 4.82 4.49 3.64
CA LEU A 18 4.39 4.28 5.01
C LEU A 18 3.42 5.38 5.48
N GLY A 19 3.72 6.64 5.17
CA GLY A 19 2.84 7.76 5.49
C GLY A 19 1.49 7.64 4.78
N LEU A 20 1.49 7.24 3.51
CA LEU A 20 0.27 6.99 2.75
C LEU A 20 -0.53 5.83 3.37
N TRP A 21 0.12 4.72 3.69
CA TRP A 21 -0.53 3.58 4.36
C TRP A 21 -1.17 3.99 5.69
N LEU A 22 -0.44 4.70 6.55
CA LEU A 22 -0.97 5.19 7.83
C LEU A 22 -2.15 6.13 7.64
N MET A 23 -2.07 7.06 6.69
CA MET A 23 -3.19 7.96 6.38
C MET A 23 -4.42 7.18 5.92
N VAL A 24 -4.24 6.21 5.02
CA VAL A 24 -5.33 5.37 4.55
C VAL A 24 -5.90 4.53 5.70
N GLU A 25 -5.06 3.98 6.57
CA GLU A 25 -5.49 3.20 7.73
C GLU A 25 -6.33 4.05 8.70
N VAL A 26 -5.91 5.28 8.99
CA VAL A 26 -6.66 6.23 9.82
C VAL A 26 -8.00 6.56 9.17
N VAL A 27 -8.03 6.88 7.88
CA VAL A 27 -9.29 7.16 7.17
C VAL A 27 -10.22 5.95 7.26
N SER A 28 -9.72 4.77 6.91
CA SER A 28 -10.50 3.54 6.84
C SER A 28 -11.01 3.04 8.19
N PHE A 29 -10.16 2.98 9.22
CA PHE A 29 -10.53 2.36 10.50
C PHE A 29 -10.87 3.35 11.61
N VAL A 30 -10.61 4.65 11.42
CA VAL A 30 -11.01 5.68 12.38
C VAL A 30 -12.16 6.52 11.82
N LEU A 31 -11.98 7.17 10.66
CA LEU A 31 -13.01 8.07 10.12
C LEU A 31 -14.30 7.36 9.75
N PHE A 32 -14.26 6.31 8.91
CA PHE A 32 -15.47 5.61 8.47
C PHE A 32 -16.33 5.06 9.63
N PRO A 33 -15.78 4.33 10.62
CA PRO A 33 -16.57 3.88 11.76
C PRO A 33 -16.99 5.03 12.69
N SER A 34 -16.18 6.10 12.83
CA SER A 34 -16.59 7.25 13.64
C SER A 34 -17.79 8.01 13.06
N LEU A 35 -17.93 8.00 11.73
CA LEU A 35 -19.09 8.55 11.01
C LEU A 35 -20.28 7.58 10.99
N GLY A 36 -20.16 6.41 11.61
CA GLY A 36 -21.22 5.39 11.63
C GLY A 36 -21.47 4.72 10.28
N LEU A 37 -20.56 4.87 9.31
CA LEU A 37 -20.72 4.31 7.96
C LEU A 37 -20.51 2.79 7.93
N ILE A 38 -19.78 2.24 8.89
CA ILE A 38 -19.49 0.82 9.02
C ILE A 38 -19.60 0.39 10.48
N ASN A 39 -20.07 -0.83 10.71
CA ASN A 39 -20.16 -1.38 12.06
C ASN A 39 -18.77 -1.85 12.54
N PRO A 40 -18.26 -1.33 13.68
CA PRO A 40 -17.00 -1.78 14.26
C PRO A 40 -17.17 -3.14 14.95
N GLY A 41 -17.32 -4.19 14.14
CA GLY A 41 -17.42 -5.59 14.60
C GLY A 41 -16.06 -6.30 14.64
N ALA A 42 -16.09 -7.61 14.96
CA ALA A 42 -14.91 -8.47 14.98
C ALA A 42 -14.17 -8.54 13.62
N ARG A 43 -14.90 -8.36 12.51
CA ARG A 43 -14.33 -8.28 11.15
C ARG A 43 -13.37 -7.11 10.98
N LEU A 44 -13.73 -5.93 11.50
CA LEU A 44 -12.94 -4.72 11.36
C LEU A 44 -11.55 -4.89 12.01
N ARG A 45 -11.52 -5.51 13.20
CA ARG A 45 -10.27 -5.84 13.89
C ARG A 45 -9.42 -6.85 13.14
N ALA A 46 -10.04 -7.88 12.55
CA ALA A 46 -9.32 -8.87 11.75
C ALA A 46 -8.68 -8.22 10.51
N TRP A 47 -9.38 -7.29 9.86
CA TRP A 47 -8.89 -6.60 8.68
C TRP A 47 -7.79 -5.59 9.00
N PHE A 48 -7.89 -4.91 10.14
CA PHE A 48 -6.80 -4.10 10.67
C PHE A 48 -5.56 -4.95 10.96
N LEU A 49 -5.73 -6.13 11.57
CA LEU A 49 -4.61 -7.02 11.84
C LEU A 49 -3.91 -7.50 10.56
N LEU A 50 -4.68 -7.67 9.47
CA LEU A 50 -4.15 -7.99 8.15
C LEU A 50 -3.53 -6.76 7.46
N SER A 51 -4.05 -5.54 7.67
CA SER A 51 -3.49 -4.33 7.04
C SER A 51 -2.07 -4.04 7.48
N ILE A 52 -1.66 -4.45 8.69
CA ILE A 52 -0.29 -4.26 9.21
C ILE A 52 0.76 -4.99 8.34
N PRO A 53 0.73 -6.33 8.17
CA PRO A 53 1.72 -7.01 7.33
C PRO A 53 1.58 -6.61 5.85
N PHE A 54 0.38 -6.33 5.35
CA PHE A 54 0.18 -5.88 3.96
C PHE A 54 0.70 -4.46 3.71
N GLY A 55 0.55 -3.54 4.66
CA GLY A 55 1.04 -2.16 4.56
C GLY A 55 2.55 -2.09 4.69
N LEU A 56 3.13 -2.78 5.69
CA LEU A 56 4.58 -2.87 5.86
C LEU A 56 5.24 -3.61 4.69
N GLY A 57 4.69 -4.75 4.29
CA GLY A 57 5.16 -5.52 3.14
C GLY A 57 4.99 -4.74 1.84
N GLY A 58 3.89 -4.02 1.69
CA GLY A 58 3.61 -3.20 0.51
C GLY A 58 4.57 -2.01 0.38
N ALA A 59 4.84 -1.30 1.47
CA ALA A 59 5.81 -0.22 1.52
C ALA A 59 7.24 -0.72 1.23
N ALA A 60 7.62 -1.88 1.78
CA ALA A 60 8.90 -2.51 1.49
C ALA A 60 9.04 -2.91 0.02
N LEU A 61 8.00 -3.50 -0.57
CA LEU A 61 7.96 -3.87 -1.99
C LEU A 61 8.03 -2.65 -2.91
N LEU A 62 7.32 -1.56 -2.59
CA LEU A 62 7.38 -0.30 -3.33
C LEU A 62 8.78 0.30 -3.30
N SER A 63 9.38 0.38 -2.12
CA SER A 63 10.75 0.88 -1.94
C SER A 63 11.77 0.05 -2.73
N MET A 64 11.62 -1.28 -2.74
CA MET A 64 12.50 -2.19 -3.47
C MET A 64 12.28 -2.14 -4.99
N SER A 65 11.02 -1.95 -5.42
CA SER A 65 10.61 -1.74 -6.81
C SER A 65 11.21 -0.46 -7.40
N SER A 66 11.12 0.67 -6.70
CA SER A 66 11.72 1.95 -7.13
C SER A 66 13.22 1.79 -7.39
N ARG A 67 13.92 1.04 -6.52
CA ARG A 67 15.35 0.74 -6.69
C ARG A 67 15.63 -0.13 -7.90
N PHE A 68 14.78 -1.12 -8.16
CA PHE A 68 14.91 -2.04 -9.29
C PHE A 68 14.73 -1.31 -10.62
N VAL A 69 13.73 -0.42 -10.72
CA VAL A 69 13.51 0.43 -11.91
C VAL A 69 14.64 1.43 -12.09
N ALA A 70 15.11 2.08 -11.03
CA ALA A 70 16.17 3.06 -11.10
C ALA A 70 17.53 2.46 -11.52
N THR A 71 17.82 1.22 -11.13
CA THR A 71 19.04 0.49 -11.51
C THR A 71 18.92 -0.21 -12.88
N ALA A 72 17.71 -0.55 -13.33
CA ALA A 72 17.42 -1.11 -14.66
C ALA A 72 17.82 -0.17 -15.81
N GLY A 73 17.79 1.15 -15.58
CA GLY A 73 18.17 2.16 -16.57
C GLY A 73 19.62 2.03 -17.10
N TYR A 74 20.49 1.29 -16.40
CA TYR A 74 21.90 1.09 -16.76
C TYR A 74 22.22 -0.26 -17.43
N ARG A 75 21.25 -1.16 -17.62
CA ARG A 75 21.48 -2.52 -18.15
C ARG A 75 20.86 -2.76 -19.54
N PRO A 76 21.47 -3.63 -20.38
CA PRO A 76 20.97 -3.91 -21.74
C PRO A 76 19.61 -4.66 -21.77
N GLN A 77 19.24 -5.38 -20.71
CA GLN A 77 17.90 -6.01 -20.54
C GLN A 77 16.90 -5.08 -19.83
N ARG A 78 16.80 -3.85 -20.33
CA ARG A 78 16.00 -2.77 -19.75
C ARG A 78 14.50 -3.09 -19.63
N LYS A 79 13.91 -3.71 -20.65
CA LYS A 79 12.46 -4.00 -20.69
C LYS A 79 12.00 -5.00 -19.62
N LEU A 80 12.74 -6.08 -19.38
CA LEU A 80 12.32 -7.12 -18.42
C LEU A 80 12.46 -6.63 -16.96
N SER A 81 13.51 -5.87 -16.69
CA SER A 81 13.81 -5.33 -15.36
C SER A 81 12.88 -4.16 -14.98
N GLU A 82 12.52 -3.30 -15.94
CA GLU A 82 11.46 -2.30 -15.77
C GLU A 82 10.10 -2.97 -15.46
N LEU A 83 9.78 -4.08 -16.15
CA LEU A 83 8.52 -4.82 -15.96
C LEU A 83 8.40 -5.42 -14.55
N ILE A 84 9.45 -6.08 -14.06
CA ILE A 84 9.50 -6.66 -12.71
C ILE A 84 9.41 -5.56 -11.65
N GLY A 85 10.12 -4.45 -11.86
CA GLY A 85 10.04 -3.29 -11.00
C GLY A 85 8.62 -2.73 -10.95
N GLN A 86 8.00 -2.49 -12.10
CA GLN A 86 6.65 -1.93 -12.17
C GLN A 86 5.60 -2.83 -11.52
N PHE A 87 5.68 -4.16 -11.74
CA PHE A 87 4.82 -5.12 -11.05
C PHE A 87 5.02 -5.10 -9.53
N GLY A 88 6.26 -5.03 -9.05
CA GLY A 88 6.55 -4.90 -7.61
C GLY A 88 5.95 -3.63 -7.01
N GLY A 89 5.96 -2.52 -7.74
CA GLY A 89 5.36 -1.25 -7.33
C GLY A 89 3.84 -1.33 -7.24
N TRP A 90 3.20 -2.01 -8.20
CA TRP A 90 1.75 -2.22 -8.21
C TRP A 90 1.28 -3.11 -7.06
N ILE A 91 2.00 -4.22 -6.81
CA ILE A 91 1.72 -5.10 -5.66
C ILE A 91 1.92 -4.34 -4.34
N GLY A 92 2.99 -3.54 -4.26
CA GLY A 92 3.25 -2.70 -3.09
C GLY A 92 2.11 -1.70 -2.82
N LEU A 93 1.64 -1.03 -3.88
CA LEU A 93 0.53 -0.08 -3.80
C LEU A 93 -0.80 -0.76 -3.44
N ALA A 94 -1.06 -1.95 -3.98
CA ALA A 94 -2.22 -2.75 -3.61
C ALA A 94 -2.22 -3.13 -2.12
N GLY A 95 -1.05 -3.46 -1.55
CA GLY A 95 -0.90 -3.73 -0.12
C GLY A 95 -1.17 -2.49 0.75
N ILE A 96 -0.72 -1.31 0.32
CA ILE A 96 -0.96 -0.04 1.02
C ILE A 96 -2.45 0.35 0.97
N LEU A 97 -3.13 0.11 -0.15
CA LEU A 97 -4.54 0.44 -0.32
C LEU A 97 -5.50 -0.64 0.21
N PHE A 98 -5.00 -1.80 0.61
CA PHE A 98 -5.78 -2.88 1.23
C PHE A 98 -6.79 -2.39 2.28
N PRO A 99 -6.41 -1.62 3.33
CA PRO A 99 -7.35 -1.11 4.32
C PRO A 99 -8.54 -0.35 3.73
N PHE A 100 -8.31 0.46 2.69
CA PHE A 100 -9.35 1.21 2.00
C PHE A 100 -10.32 0.30 1.26
N VAL A 101 -9.78 -0.61 0.45
CA VAL A 101 -10.59 -1.54 -0.35
C VAL A 101 -11.50 -2.36 0.54
N MET A 102 -10.96 -2.88 1.64
CA MET A 102 -11.72 -3.70 2.57
C MET A 102 -12.87 -2.88 3.18
N VAL A 103 -12.60 -1.68 3.71
CA VAL A 103 -13.65 -0.82 4.28
C VAL A 103 -14.71 -0.44 3.24
N CYS A 104 -14.34 -0.17 1.99
CA CYS A 104 -15.30 0.04 0.92
C CYS A 104 -16.17 -1.19 0.67
N LEU A 105 -15.58 -2.39 0.63
CA LEU A 105 -16.35 -3.64 0.48
C LEU A 105 -17.37 -3.84 1.61
N GLU A 106 -16.98 -3.55 2.85
CA GLU A 106 -17.89 -3.63 4.00
C GLU A 106 -19.00 -2.56 3.90
N PHE A 107 -18.68 -1.34 3.49
CA PHE A 107 -19.66 -0.28 3.26
C PHE A 107 -20.69 -0.69 2.19
N PHE A 108 -20.24 -1.15 1.02
CA PHE A 108 -21.14 -1.61 -0.04
C PHE A 108 -21.94 -2.86 0.34
N SER A 109 -21.36 -3.79 1.10
CA SER A 109 -22.06 -4.98 1.58
C SER A 109 -23.18 -4.61 2.55
N ASN A 110 -22.96 -3.63 3.43
CA ASN A 110 -24.00 -3.13 4.34
C ASN A 110 -25.11 -2.37 3.58
N LEU A 111 -24.78 -1.63 2.53
CA LEU A 111 -25.80 -0.97 1.68
C LEU A 111 -26.71 -1.97 0.97
N ASN A 112 -26.16 -3.10 0.51
CA ASN A 112 -26.93 -4.11 -0.22
C ASN A 112 -27.85 -4.94 0.68
N LEU A 113 -27.54 -5.02 1.98
CA LEU A 113 -28.38 -5.66 3.01
C LEU A 113 -29.51 -4.74 3.52
N SER A 114 -29.50 -3.46 3.18
CA SER A 114 -30.51 -2.48 3.59
C SER A 114 -31.66 -2.32 2.57
N LYS A 115 -31.73 -3.18 1.55
CA LYS A 115 -32.89 -3.34 0.65
C LYS A 115 -33.71 -4.54 1.06
#